data_AF-A0A968CI90-F1
#
_entry.id   AF-A0A968CI90-F1
#
_cell.length_a   1.000
_cell.length_b   1.000
_cell.length_c   1.000
_cell.angle_alpha   90.00
_cell.angle_beta   90.00
_cell.angle_gamma   90.00
#
_symmetry.space_group_name_H-M   'P 1'
#
loop_
_entity.id
_entity.type
_entity.pdbx_description
1 polymer ?
#
loop_
_entity_poly.entity_id
_entity_poly.type
_entity_poly.pdbx_seq_one_letter_code
_entity_poly.pdbx_strand_id
1 'polypeptide(L)'
;DEIGELPQHLQIKILRFLQDGEIKRVGSNQTVRVDVRILAATNKDLGKMVKQGSFRSDLYYRLNVLQLTLPPLRDRREDLPVLVQHFLKKFSTKFH
;
A
#
# COMPACT_ATOMS: atom_id res chain seq x y z
N ASP A 1 -1.10 0.00 3.84
CA ASP A 1 -0.24 1.16 3.57
C ASP A 1 1.20 0.80 3.91
N GLU A 2 2.17 1.57 3.43
CA GLU A 2 3.62 1.41 3.64
C GLU A 2 4.14 -0.03 3.51
N ILE A 3 3.84 -0.68 2.37
CA ILE A 3 4.26 -2.07 2.11
C ILE A 3 5.79 -2.24 2.15
N GLY A 4 6.56 -1.18 1.89
CA GLY A 4 8.01 -1.15 1.98
C GLY A 4 8.58 -1.18 3.42
N GLU A 5 7.73 -1.10 4.45
CA GLU A 5 8.14 -1.30 5.85
C GLU A 5 7.97 -2.75 6.32
N LEU A 6 7.40 -3.63 5.49
CA LEU A 6 7.16 -5.02 5.90
C LEU A 6 8.47 -5.79 6.11
N PRO A 7 8.66 -6.41 7.29
CA PRO A 7 9.71 -7.39 7.51
C PRO A 7 9.64 -8.54 6.50
N GLN A 8 10.80 -9.07 6.09
CA GLN A 8 10.90 -10.16 5.09
C GLN A 8 10.00 -11.37 5.38
N HIS A 9 9.89 -11.78 6.64
CA HIS A 9 9.06 -12.93 7.02
C HIS A 9 7.56 -12.69 6.78
N LEU A 10 7.09 -11.44 6.83
CA LEU A 10 5.71 -11.09 6.49
C LEU A 10 5.52 -10.98 4.97
N GLN A 11 6.53 -10.56 4.21
CA GLN A 11 6.47 -10.53 2.75
C GLN A 11 6.12 -11.92 2.18
N ILE A 12 6.66 -13.00 2.76
CA ILE A 12 6.32 -14.39 2.36
C ILE A 12 4.84 -14.71 2.63
N LYS A 13 4.28 -14.25 3.75
CA LYS A 13 2.86 -14.48 4.08
C LYS A 13 1.94 -13.76 3.09
N ILE A 14 2.28 -12.52 2.72
CA ILE A 14 1.53 -11.77 1.70
C ILE A 14 1.64 -12.47 0.34
N LEU A 15 2.83 -12.92 -0.05
CA LEU A 15 3.04 -13.64 -1.30
C LEU A 15 2.15 -14.88 -1.41
N ARG A 16 2.08 -15.71 -0.36
CA ARG A 16 1.20 -16.89 -0.32
C ARG A 16 -0.27 -16.52 -0.45
N PHE A 17 -0.69 -15.48 0.27
CA PHE A 17 -2.05 -14.98 0.15
C PHE A 17 -2.37 -14.53 -1.29
N LEU A 18 -1.45 -13.82 -1.96
CA LEU A 18 -1.60 -13.40 -3.37
C LEU A 18 -1.55 -14.56 -4.38
N GLN A 19 -1.14 -15.75 -3.96
CA GLN A 19 -1.10 -16.96 -4.79
C GLN A 19 -2.37 -17.78 -4.62
N ASP A 20 -2.75 -18.03 -3.36
CA ASP A 20 -3.76 -19.03 -3.02
C ASP A 20 -5.12 -18.39 -2.68
N GLY A 21 -5.16 -17.09 -2.36
CA GLY A 21 -6.35 -16.41 -1.85
C GLY A 21 -6.73 -16.86 -0.43
N GLU A 22 -5.75 -17.38 0.30
CA GLU A 22 -5.96 -18.03 1.59
C GLU A 22 -5.20 -17.34 2.72
N ILE A 23 -5.83 -17.25 3.89
CA ILE A 23 -5.23 -16.68 5.09
C ILE A 23 -5.38 -17.62 6.28
N LYS A 24 -4.46 -17.48 7.24
CA LYS A 24 -4.45 -18.21 8.50
C LYS A 24 -4.31 -17.22 9.65
N ARG A 25 -5.25 -17.26 10.60
CA ARG A 25 -5.18 -16.42 11.81
C ARG A 25 -3.99 -16.84 12.67
N VAL A 26 -3.36 -15.89 13.34
CA VAL A 26 -2.27 -16.18 14.29
C VAL A 26 -2.77 -17.14 15.36
N GLY A 27 -2.05 -18.24 15.58
CA GLY A 27 -2.41 -19.26 16.57
C GLY A 27 -3.50 -20.26 16.15
N SER A 28 -4.20 -20.04 15.03
CA SER A 28 -5.13 -21.03 14.47
C SER A 28 -4.39 -21.98 13.53
N ASN A 29 -4.88 -23.21 13.35
CA ASN A 29 -4.47 -24.11 12.26
C ASN A 29 -5.42 -24.11 11.05
N GLN A 30 -6.54 -23.40 11.15
CA GLN A 30 -7.53 -23.31 10.11
C GLN A 30 -7.12 -22.28 9.04
N THR A 31 -7.19 -22.70 7.79
CA THR A 31 -7.05 -21.83 6.63
C THR A 31 -8.42 -21.37 6.15
N VAL A 32 -8.54 -20.11 5.74
CA VAL A 32 -9.77 -19.51 5.24
C VAL A 32 -9.51 -18.88 3.88
N ARG A 33 -10.30 -19.25 2.89
CA ARG A 33 -10.28 -18.63 1.56
C ARG A 33 -11.07 -17.33 1.59
N VAL A 34 -10.51 -16.28 0.99
CA VAL A 34 -11.13 -14.95 0.92
C VAL A 34 -11.02 -14.42 -0.51
N ASP A 35 -12.03 -13.68 -0.93
CA ASP A 35 -12.03 -12.95 -2.19
C ASP A 35 -11.98 -11.46 -1.89
N VAL A 36 -10.80 -10.86 -2.11
CA VAL A 36 -10.55 -9.45 -1.78
C VAL A 36 -9.67 -8.80 -2.84
N ARG A 37 -9.93 -7.52 -3.08
CA ARG A 37 -9.07 -6.67 -3.91
C ARG A 37 -7.95 -6.07 -3.05
N ILE A 38 -6.72 -6.11 -3.55
CA ILE A 38 -5.54 -5.57 -2.86
C ILE A 38 -5.17 -4.20 -3.42
N LEU A 39 -4.95 -3.26 -2.51
CA LEU A 39 -4.34 -1.96 -2.77
C LEU A 39 -3.14 -1.81 -1.84
N ALA A 40 -1.96 -1.62 -2.44
CA ALA A 40 -0.72 -1.35 -1.72
C ALA A 40 -0.26 0.08 -2.02
N ALA A 41 0.32 0.71 -1.02
CA ALA A 41 0.93 2.03 -1.13
C ALA A 41 2.24 2.00 -0.35
N THR A 42 3.19 2.84 -0.76
CA THR A 42 4.43 3.08 -0.04
C THR A 42 5.09 4.37 -0.50
N ASN A 43 5.83 5.00 0.39
CA ASN A 43 6.72 6.12 0.07
C ASN A 43 8.13 5.67 -0.36
N LYS A 44 8.46 4.38 -0.28
CA LYS A 44 9.77 3.81 -0.66
C LYS A 44 9.80 3.35 -2.12
N ASP A 45 11.00 3.39 -2.70
CA ASP A 45 11.27 2.82 -4.01
C ASP A 45 11.48 1.30 -3.89
N LEU A 46 10.42 0.53 -4.13
CA LEU A 46 10.47 -0.94 -4.06
C LEU A 46 11.45 -1.53 -5.08
N GLY A 47 11.64 -0.92 -6.24
CA GLY A 47 12.59 -1.39 -7.25
C GLY A 47 14.04 -1.32 -6.74
N LYS A 48 14.40 -0.25 -6.02
CA LYS A 48 15.70 -0.15 -5.33
C LYS A 48 15.81 -1.16 -4.19
N MET A 49 14.75 -1.34 -3.41
CA MET A 49 14.74 -2.31 -2.30
C MET A 49 14.91 -3.76 -2.78
N VAL A 50 14.35 -4.11 -3.94
CA VAL A 50 14.58 -5.41 -4.58
C VAL A 50 16.06 -5.60 -4.93
N LYS A 51 16.70 -4.58 -5.53
CA LYS A 51 18.14 -4.62 -5.84
C LYS A 51 19.01 -4.74 -4.59
N GLN A 52 18.56 -4.18 -3.47
CA GLN A 52 19.24 -4.25 -2.17
C GLN A 52 18.93 -5.54 -1.39
N GLY A 53 18.03 -6.40 -1.90
CA GLY A 53 17.61 -7.63 -1.23
C GLY A 53 16.75 -7.41 0.01
N SER A 54 16.29 -6.18 0.30
CA SER A 54 15.42 -5.87 1.44
C SER A 54 13.94 -6.10 1.13
N PHE A 55 13.58 -6.18 -0.15
CA PHE A 55 12.24 -6.54 -0.61
C PHE A 55 12.30 -7.69 -1.61
N ARG A 56 11.38 -8.65 -1.51
CA ARG A 56 11.38 -9.81 -2.41
C ARG A 56 10.91 -9.43 -3.82
N SER A 57 11.65 -9.90 -4.83
CA SER A 57 11.34 -9.66 -6.23
C SER A 57 10.00 -10.29 -6.65
N ASP A 58 9.68 -11.49 -6.18
CA ASP A 58 8.42 -12.19 -6.49
C ASP A 58 7.18 -11.44 -6.00
N LEU A 59 7.22 -10.90 -4.78
CA LEU A 59 6.17 -10.05 -4.24
C LEU A 59 6.08 -8.72 -5.01
N TYR A 60 7.22 -8.11 -5.34
CA TYR A 60 7.25 -6.88 -6.13
C TYR A 60 6.53 -7.05 -7.46
N TYR A 61 6.85 -8.09 -8.24
CA TYR A 61 6.21 -8.32 -9.53
C TYR A 61 4.70 -8.62 -9.44
N ARG A 62 4.23 -9.23 -8.35
CA ARG A 62 2.78 -9.45 -8.13
C ARG A 62 2.03 -8.18 -7.75
N LEU A 63 2.66 -7.28 -7.02
CA LEU A 63 2.05 -6.00 -6.64
C LEU A 63 2.13 -4.98 -7.78
N ASN A 64 3.21 -5.01 -8.56
CA ASN A 64 3.52 -4.00 -9.58
C ASN A 64 2.85 -4.29 -10.95
N VAL A 65 1.63 -4.83 -10.94
CA VAL A 65 0.84 -5.05 -12.17
C VAL A 65 0.26 -3.73 -12.67
N LEU A 66 -0.26 -2.91 -11.75
CA LEU A 66 -0.71 -1.55 -12.03
C LEU A 66 -0.12 -0.61 -10.97
N GLN A 67 0.77 0.28 -11.41
CA GLN A 67 1.41 1.26 -10.54
C GLN A 67 0.83 2.65 -10.80
N LEU A 68 0.43 3.33 -9.72
CA LEU A 68 0.00 4.72 -9.75
C LEU A 68 0.98 5.55 -8.91
N THR A 69 1.78 6.38 -9.59
CA THR A 69 2.67 7.32 -8.92
C THR A 69 1.89 8.60 -8.62
N LEU A 70 1.78 8.94 -7.34
CA LEU A 70 1.17 10.20 -6.92
C LEU A 70 2.27 11.29 -6.81
N PRO A 71 2.30 12.28 -7.71
CA PRO A 71 3.28 13.35 -7.60
C PRO A 71 3.01 14.22 -6.36
N PRO A 72 4.07 14.76 -5.73
CA PRO A 72 3.95 15.61 -4.56
C PRO A 72 3.22 16.92 -4.92
N LEU A 73 2.61 17.56 -3.92
CA LEU A 73 1.81 18.78 -4.12
C LEU A 73 2.58 19.94 -4.80
N ARG A 74 3.91 19.98 -4.62
CA ARG A 74 4.80 20.96 -5.26
C ARG A 74 4.78 20.91 -6.79
N ASP A 75 4.44 19.75 -7.36
CA ASP A 75 4.37 19.46 -8.80
C ASP A 75 2.93 19.52 -9.35
N ARG A 76 1.93 19.85 -8.50
CA ARG A 76 0.50 19.98 -8.84
C ARG A 76 -0.13 21.17 -8.09
N ARG A 77 0.47 22.35 -8.29
CA ARG A 77 0.10 23.57 -7.54
C ARG A 77 -1.30 24.05 -7.88
N GLU A 78 -1.80 23.72 -9.05
CA GLU A 78 -3.16 23.96 -9.51
C GLU A 78 -4.24 23.28 -8.65
N ASP A 79 -3.88 22.22 -7.91
CA ASP A 79 -4.80 21.55 -6.99
C ASP A 79 -4.97 22.34 -5.67
N LEU A 80 -4.06 23.28 -5.36
CA LEU A 80 -4.05 24.00 -4.09
C LEU A 80 -5.36 24.75 -3.79
N PRO A 81 -5.94 25.55 -4.71
CA PRO A 81 -7.16 26.30 -4.41
C PRO A 81 -8.32 25.38 -4.02
N VAL A 82 -8.49 24.26 -4.73
CA VAL A 82 -9.57 23.28 -4.47
C VAL A 82 -9.36 22.59 -3.14
N LEU A 83 -8.13 22.18 -2.82
CA LEU A 83 -7.79 21.55 -1.54
C LEU A 83 -7.98 22.50 -0.37
N VAL A 84 -7.53 23.75 -0.48
CA VAL A 84 -7.69 24.78 0.55
C VAL A 84 -9.17 25.03 0.81
N GLN A 85 -9.97 25.21 -0.24
CA GLN A 85 -11.42 25.41 -0.09
C GLN A 85 -12.09 24.20 0.57
N HIS A 86 -11.73 22.98 0.18
CA HIS A 86 -12.23 21.75 0.79
C HIS A 86 -11.94 21.71 2.30
N PHE A 87 -10.68 21.98 2.70
CA PHE A 87 -10.29 21.93 4.11
C PHE A 87 -10.91 23.07 4.93
N LEU A 88 -11.00 24.30 4.40
CA LEU A 88 -11.69 25.40 5.07
C LEU A 88 -13.14 25.02 5.40
N LYS A 89 -13.88 24.50 4.40
CA LYS A 89 -15.26 24.04 4.58
C LYS A 89 -15.38 22.88 5.56
N LYS A 90 -14.44 21.93 5.52
CA LYS A 90 -14.44 20.74 6.39
C LYS A 90 -14.18 21.09 7.86
N PHE A 91 -13.35 22.09 8.13
CA PHE A 91 -13.00 22.48 9.49
C PHE A 91 -13.89 23.58 10.05
N SER A 92 -14.49 24.44 9.23
CA SER A 92 -15.46 25.45 9.70
C SER A 92 -16.69 24.82 10.38
N THR A 93 -17.10 23.62 9.96
CA THR A 93 -18.20 22.85 10.59
C THR A 93 -17.78 22.02 11.80
N LYS A 94 -16.49 21.94 12.12
CA LYS A 94 -15.98 21.15 13.27
C LYS A 94 -15.70 22.01 14.52
N PHE A 95 -15.76 23.33 14.38
CA PHE A 95 -15.52 24.31 15.46
C PHE A 95 -16.75 25.19 15.74
N HIS A 96 -17.93 24.73 15.35
CA HIS A 96 -19.25 25.16 15.82
C HIS A 96 -19.98 23.94 16.39
#